data_AF-A0A4Q5NLG8-F1
#
_entry.id   AF-A0A4Q5NLG8-F1
#
_cell.length_a   1.000
_cell.length_b   1.000
_cell.length_c   1.000
_cell.angle_alpha   90.00
_cell.angle_beta   90.00
_cell.angle_gamma   90.00
#
_symmetry.space_group_name_H-M   'P 1'
#
loop_
_entity.id
_entity.type
_entity.pdbx_description
1 polymer ?
#
loop_
_entity_poly.entity_id
_entity_poly.type
_entity_poly.pdbx_seq_one_letter_code
_entity_poly.pdbx_strand_id
1 'polypeptide(L)'
;MNHENTISARGISRRTFLATTAGAGAIMLLGSACARMQSGAANAQEGAGAELDPRVAAIVASTIGIDTHNHIDVPLIAADVPGPTLDLAGELKKSGLSAICMTFAVDYQRLTELGQAYDRFKNGLDSMDKQLELNKMKRALNVDDLKAAHDKGQPTVVQSVEGGHFLEGKLERVAEAYGRGLRHLGLLHDNDASVPLGDVYTNPPRYGGLTAFGREVIEECDRLGILVDMAHANAETLAAALKVAKNPVLVSHTGLDTQLGGNEMMARMMRPRLISKEQAKLVADAGGVIGVWTHLADTPEEFAKNVRALVEVIGIDHVCIGTDTKMTPGGGRQGAPGGPQGAPQGVRGGGTGGQGPQNGGPGRGGPGGGRGGGGDRTNQAWGNSNAGFFYTVVDAMLKQGFTPEEIGKVGGGNFCRIFDNATATHA
;
A
#
# COMPACT_ATOMS: atom_id res chain seq x y z
N MET A 1 -63.08 -41.68 -35.33
CA MET A 1 -62.95 -40.65 -34.26
C MET A 1 -61.53 -40.71 -33.73
N ASN A 2 -60.93 -39.54 -33.59
CA ASN A 2 -59.78 -39.14 -32.76
C ASN A 2 -58.36 -39.71 -33.05
N HIS A 3 -57.42 -38.76 -33.04
CA HIS A 3 -55.96 -38.91 -33.03
C HIS A 3 -55.45 -39.34 -31.65
N GLU A 4 -54.20 -39.83 -31.56
CA GLU A 4 -53.10 -39.05 -30.93
C GLU A 4 -51.69 -39.65 -31.11
N ASN A 5 -50.70 -38.78 -30.89
CA ASN A 5 -49.25 -39.00 -30.94
C ASN A 5 -48.65 -38.57 -29.56
N THR A 6 -47.37 -38.70 -29.18
CA THR A 6 -46.11 -38.93 -29.93
C THR A 6 -45.01 -39.42 -28.94
N ILE A 7 -43.82 -39.76 -29.47
CA ILE A 7 -42.49 -39.66 -28.81
C ILE A 7 -42.11 -40.73 -27.75
N SER A 8 -40.98 -41.39 -28.02
CA SER A 8 -40.19 -42.21 -27.10
C SER A 8 -38.90 -41.45 -26.73
N ALA A 9 -38.66 -41.22 -25.43
CA ALA A 9 -37.41 -40.61 -24.94
C ALA A 9 -36.31 -41.67 -24.72
N ARG A 10 -35.14 -41.50 -25.38
CA ARG A 10 -33.93 -42.29 -25.08
C ARG A 10 -33.16 -41.65 -23.93
N GLY A 11 -32.92 -42.40 -22.86
CA GLY A 11 -32.14 -41.94 -21.71
C GLY A 11 -30.64 -41.85 -21.99
N ILE A 12 -30.01 -40.76 -21.53
CA ILE A 12 -28.55 -40.57 -21.60
C ILE A 12 -27.88 -41.37 -20.46
N SER A 13 -26.80 -42.10 -20.75
CA SER A 13 -26.13 -42.92 -19.74
C SER A 13 -25.31 -42.07 -18.75
N ARG A 14 -25.21 -42.52 -17.48
CA ARG A 14 -24.42 -41.85 -16.43
C ARG A 14 -22.94 -41.67 -16.78
N ARG A 15 -22.37 -42.49 -17.67
CA ARG A 15 -20.97 -42.33 -18.15
C ARG A 15 -20.79 -41.16 -19.10
N THR A 16 -21.83 -40.79 -19.85
CA THR A 16 -21.80 -39.64 -20.76
C THR A 16 -21.79 -38.33 -19.97
N PHE A 17 -22.56 -38.25 -18.88
CA PHE A 17 -22.68 -37.06 -18.03
C PHE A 17 -21.36 -36.67 -17.33
N LEU A 18 -20.62 -37.65 -16.79
CA LEU A 18 -19.33 -37.41 -16.12
C LEU A 18 -18.22 -36.94 -17.09
N ALA A 19 -18.29 -37.34 -18.36
CA ALA A 19 -17.35 -36.88 -19.39
C ALA A 19 -17.60 -35.41 -19.80
N THR A 20 -18.86 -34.96 -19.83
CA THR A 20 -19.17 -33.55 -20.15
C THR A 20 -18.78 -32.58 -19.05
N THR A 21 -18.90 -32.97 -17.77
CA THR A 21 -18.55 -32.08 -16.64
C THR A 21 -17.05 -31.81 -16.54
N ALA A 22 -16.19 -32.78 -16.86
CA ALA A 22 -14.74 -32.58 -16.85
C ALA A 22 -14.26 -31.64 -17.96
N GLY A 23 -14.85 -31.75 -19.16
CA GLY A 23 -14.53 -30.87 -20.29
C GLY A 23 -14.97 -29.42 -20.09
N ALA A 24 -16.18 -29.20 -19.53
CA ALA A 24 -16.73 -27.86 -19.32
C ALA A 24 -15.90 -27.03 -18.32
N GLY A 25 -15.41 -27.64 -17.24
CA GLY A 25 -14.57 -26.96 -16.25
C GLY A 25 -13.21 -26.52 -16.82
N ALA A 26 -12.55 -27.40 -17.57
CA ALA A 26 -11.26 -27.09 -18.22
C ALA A 26 -11.40 -25.98 -19.29
N ILE A 27 -12.48 -26.02 -20.08
CA ILE A 27 -12.75 -25.00 -21.11
C ILE A 27 -13.08 -23.63 -20.48
N MET A 28 -13.80 -23.58 -19.36
CA MET A 28 -14.04 -22.32 -18.66
C MET A 28 -12.76 -21.72 -18.06
N LEU A 29 -11.91 -22.53 -17.41
CA LEU A 29 -10.62 -22.06 -16.87
C LEU A 29 -9.69 -21.52 -17.97
N LEU A 30 -9.59 -22.23 -19.11
CA LEU A 30 -8.83 -21.76 -20.27
C LEU A 30 -9.45 -20.50 -20.89
N GLY A 31 -10.78 -20.42 -20.95
CA GLY A 31 -11.51 -19.24 -21.44
C GLY A 31 -11.25 -18.00 -20.60
N SER A 32 -11.33 -18.11 -19.27
CA SER A 32 -11.01 -17.01 -18.34
C SER A 32 -9.54 -16.60 -18.42
N ALA A 33 -8.60 -17.54 -18.51
CA ALA A 33 -7.18 -17.23 -18.70
C ALA A 33 -6.90 -16.51 -20.03
N CYS A 34 -7.50 -16.98 -21.13
CA CYS A 34 -7.33 -16.37 -22.45
C CYS A 34 -7.96 -14.97 -22.54
N ALA A 35 -9.15 -14.79 -21.94
CA ALA A 35 -9.78 -13.48 -21.81
C ALA A 35 -8.94 -12.51 -20.95
N ARG A 36 -8.32 -12.99 -19.85
CA ARG A 36 -7.39 -12.21 -19.02
C ARG A 36 -6.14 -11.79 -19.80
N MET A 37 -5.56 -12.68 -20.62
CA MET A 37 -4.45 -12.33 -21.51
C MET A 37 -4.87 -11.25 -22.53
N GLN A 38 -6.08 -11.33 -23.10
CA GLN A 38 -6.59 -10.33 -24.03
C GLN A 38 -6.89 -8.98 -23.36
N SER A 39 -7.44 -8.94 -22.15
CA SER A 39 -7.65 -7.69 -21.40
C SER A 39 -6.34 -7.09 -20.88
N GLY A 40 -5.38 -7.93 -20.47
CA GLY A 40 -4.04 -7.49 -20.09
C GLY A 40 -3.27 -6.90 -21.26
N ALA A 41 -3.32 -7.56 -22.43
CA ALA A 41 -2.76 -7.03 -23.67
C ALA A 41 -3.44 -5.72 -24.12
N ALA A 42 -4.76 -5.61 -24.01
CA ALA A 42 -5.47 -4.38 -24.36
C ALA A 42 -5.06 -3.18 -23.49
N ASN A 43 -4.92 -3.38 -22.16
CA ASN A 43 -4.44 -2.32 -21.27
C ASN A 43 -2.93 -2.00 -21.49
N ALA A 44 -2.13 -2.98 -21.92
CA ALA A 44 -0.73 -2.77 -22.29
C ALA A 44 -0.55 -1.99 -23.60
N GLN A 45 -1.56 -1.98 -24.48
CA GLN A 45 -1.42 -1.46 -25.86
C GLN A 45 -1.50 0.06 -25.97
N GLU A 46 -2.01 0.78 -24.97
CA GLU A 46 -2.05 2.26 -24.96
C GLU A 46 -0.70 2.92 -24.58
N GLY A 47 0.35 2.13 -24.28
CA GLY A 47 1.69 2.58 -23.89
C GLY A 47 2.84 2.10 -24.79
N ALA A 48 2.60 1.79 -26.07
CA ALA A 48 3.57 1.09 -26.90
C ALA A 48 4.91 1.85 -27.11
N GLY A 49 5.99 1.23 -26.63
CA GLY A 49 7.38 1.67 -26.85
C GLY A 49 8.40 0.52 -26.74
N ALA A 50 8.10 -0.47 -25.91
CA ALA A 50 8.68 -1.81 -25.94
C ALA A 50 7.55 -2.83 -25.73
N GLU A 51 7.63 -3.99 -26.40
CA GLU A 51 6.66 -5.06 -26.23
C GLU A 51 6.89 -5.75 -24.88
N LEU A 52 5.87 -5.76 -24.02
CA LEU A 52 5.92 -6.36 -22.69
C LEU A 52 6.16 -7.88 -22.78
N ASP A 53 7.13 -8.40 -22.02
CA ASP A 53 7.41 -9.85 -21.99
C ASP A 53 6.13 -10.63 -21.62
N PRO A 54 5.64 -11.56 -22.47
CA PRO A 54 4.43 -12.32 -22.20
C PRO A 54 4.45 -13.08 -20.87
N ARG A 55 5.63 -13.44 -20.35
CA ARG A 55 5.81 -14.07 -19.03
C ARG A 55 5.52 -13.09 -17.90
N VAL A 56 5.99 -11.85 -18.01
CA VAL A 56 5.70 -10.77 -17.04
C VAL A 56 4.20 -10.50 -17.02
N ALA A 57 3.57 -10.38 -18.19
CA ALA A 57 2.12 -10.18 -18.30
C ALA A 57 1.32 -11.35 -17.68
N ALA A 58 1.74 -12.60 -17.90
CA ALA A 58 1.09 -13.78 -17.33
C ALA A 58 1.23 -13.87 -15.79
N ILE A 59 2.36 -13.43 -15.23
CA ILE A 59 2.58 -13.38 -13.77
C ILE A 59 1.73 -12.27 -13.14
N VAL A 60 1.71 -11.07 -13.73
CA VAL A 60 0.85 -9.97 -13.27
C VAL A 60 -0.63 -10.36 -13.33
N ALA A 61 -1.08 -10.99 -14.42
CA ALA A 61 -2.47 -11.41 -14.59
C ALA A 61 -2.92 -12.58 -13.71
N SER A 62 -1.98 -13.28 -13.06
CA SER A 62 -2.27 -14.39 -12.12
C SER A 62 -1.96 -14.05 -10.66
N THR A 63 -1.35 -12.89 -10.39
CA THR A 63 -1.01 -12.43 -9.04
C THR A 63 -1.99 -11.36 -8.57
N ILE A 64 -2.55 -11.52 -7.36
CA ILE A 64 -3.23 -10.43 -6.66
C ILE A 64 -2.15 -9.42 -6.23
N GLY A 65 -1.76 -8.52 -7.12
CA GLY A 65 -0.75 -7.49 -6.86
C GLY A 65 -1.24 -6.48 -5.83
N ILE A 66 -0.54 -6.35 -4.70
CA ILE A 66 -0.89 -5.47 -3.59
C ILE A 66 0.33 -4.66 -3.17
N ASP A 67 0.19 -3.34 -3.18
CA ASP A 67 1.09 -2.44 -2.46
C ASP A 67 0.51 -2.15 -1.06
N THR A 68 1.29 -2.48 -0.03
CA THR A 68 0.86 -2.46 1.37
C THR A 68 1.01 -1.10 2.06
N HIS A 69 1.53 -0.07 1.37
CA HIS A 69 1.46 1.31 1.85
C HIS A 69 1.41 2.31 0.69
N ASN A 70 0.24 2.92 0.46
CA ASN A 70 0.06 3.85 -0.66
C ASN A 70 -0.82 5.06 -0.28
N HIS A 71 -0.26 6.25 -0.48
CA HIS A 71 -0.87 7.51 -0.07
C HIS A 71 -1.86 8.07 -1.09
N ILE A 72 -3.01 8.51 -0.58
CA ILE A 72 -3.94 9.37 -1.35
C ILE A 72 -3.95 10.76 -0.74
N ASP A 73 -3.73 11.77 -1.58
CA ASP A 73 -3.82 13.18 -1.18
C ASP A 73 -5.28 13.60 -0.96
N VAL A 74 -5.74 13.46 0.29
CA VAL A 74 -7.07 13.86 0.73
C VAL A 74 -7.04 15.14 1.59
N PRO A 75 -8.06 16.03 1.46
CA PRO A 75 -8.21 17.18 2.33
C PRO A 75 -8.47 16.75 3.77
N LEU A 76 -7.77 17.42 4.70
CA LEU A 76 -7.94 17.23 6.14
C LEU A 76 -8.89 18.27 6.76
N ILE A 77 -9.42 19.20 5.96
CA ILE A 77 -10.34 20.27 6.37
C ILE A 77 -11.70 20.05 5.69
N ALA A 78 -12.79 20.07 6.46
CA ALA A 78 -14.14 19.76 5.98
C ALA A 78 -14.59 20.62 4.78
N ALA A 79 -14.18 21.89 4.72
CA ALA A 79 -14.51 22.81 3.64
C ALA A 79 -13.87 22.43 2.28
N ASP A 80 -12.79 21.65 2.30
CA ASP A 80 -12.06 21.22 1.11
C ASP A 80 -12.49 19.82 0.62
N VAL A 81 -13.31 19.08 1.40
CA VAL A 81 -13.85 17.75 1.03
C VAL A 81 -14.80 17.87 -0.17
N PRO A 82 -14.71 17.01 -1.21
CA PRO A 82 -13.95 15.77 -1.31
C PRO A 82 -12.55 15.91 -1.92
N GLY A 83 -12.05 17.13 -2.05
CA GLY A 83 -10.81 17.43 -2.77
C GLY A 83 -10.97 17.33 -4.29
N PRO A 84 -9.83 17.36 -5.02
CA PRO A 84 -9.81 17.24 -6.47
C PRO A 84 -10.20 15.82 -6.91
N THR A 85 -10.91 15.67 -8.03
CA THR A 85 -11.24 14.35 -8.60
C THR A 85 -9.97 13.60 -9.00
N LEU A 86 -9.82 12.37 -8.52
CA LEU A 86 -8.69 11.49 -8.81
C LEU A 86 -9.09 10.34 -9.74
N ASP A 87 -8.26 10.01 -10.73
CA ASP A 87 -8.41 8.78 -11.54
C ASP A 87 -7.68 7.61 -10.87
N LEU A 88 -8.19 7.21 -9.70
CA LEU A 88 -7.65 6.12 -8.90
C LEU A 88 -7.79 4.76 -9.61
N ALA A 89 -8.93 4.52 -10.27
CA ALA A 89 -9.18 3.28 -10.99
C ALA A 89 -8.32 3.15 -12.26
N GLY A 90 -8.06 4.25 -12.97
CA GLY A 90 -7.18 4.27 -14.14
C GLY A 90 -5.72 4.04 -13.77
N GLU A 91 -5.19 4.79 -12.78
CA GLU A 91 -3.79 4.60 -12.33
C GLU A 91 -3.55 3.21 -11.72
N LEU A 92 -4.52 2.64 -10.98
CA LEU A 92 -4.42 1.25 -10.52
C LEU A 92 -4.36 0.24 -11.68
N LYS A 93 -5.26 0.33 -12.66
CA LYS A 93 -5.23 -0.56 -13.85
C LYS A 93 -3.91 -0.45 -14.61
N LYS A 94 -3.43 0.77 -14.81
CA LYS A 94 -2.15 1.07 -15.44
C LYS A 94 -0.97 0.49 -14.65
N SER A 95 -1.06 0.46 -13.33
CA SER A 95 0.00 -0.10 -12.48
C SER A 95 0.13 -1.62 -12.59
N GLY A 96 -0.94 -2.34 -12.93
CA GLY A 96 -1.03 -3.79 -12.84
C GLY A 96 -1.32 -4.32 -11.42
N LEU A 97 -1.42 -3.45 -10.41
CA LEU A 97 -1.87 -3.84 -9.07
C LEU A 97 -3.37 -4.13 -9.07
N SER A 98 -3.76 -5.14 -8.29
CA SER A 98 -5.16 -5.47 -7.99
C SER A 98 -5.71 -4.63 -6.83
N ALA A 99 -4.86 -4.26 -5.87
CA ALA A 99 -5.24 -3.38 -4.78
C ALA A 99 -4.06 -2.55 -4.22
N ILE A 100 -4.40 -1.55 -3.43
CA ILE A 100 -3.49 -0.84 -2.52
C ILE A 100 -4.06 -0.84 -1.10
N CYS A 101 -3.19 -0.81 -0.09
CA CYS A 101 -3.55 -0.32 1.23
C CYS A 101 -3.58 1.21 1.17
N MET A 102 -4.79 1.73 0.96
CA MET A 102 -5.06 3.14 0.68
C MET A 102 -5.06 3.93 1.98
N THR A 103 -4.02 4.74 2.19
CA THR A 103 -3.74 5.40 3.47
C THR A 103 -3.60 6.93 3.35
N PHE A 104 -3.67 7.58 4.51
CA PHE A 104 -3.34 8.98 4.75
C PHE A 104 -2.91 9.16 6.22
N ALA A 105 -2.09 10.18 6.49
CA ALA A 105 -1.68 10.57 7.84
C ALA A 105 -2.27 11.94 8.21
N VAL A 106 -2.66 12.12 9.48
CA VAL A 106 -3.35 13.34 9.95
C VAL A 106 -2.42 14.39 10.57
N ASP A 107 -1.15 14.06 10.79
CA ASP A 107 -0.16 14.84 11.55
C ASP A 107 0.97 15.46 10.70
N TYR A 108 0.99 15.25 9.36
CA TYR A 108 1.89 15.98 8.45
C TYR A 108 1.83 17.50 8.65
N GLN A 109 0.64 18.01 8.95
CA GLN A 109 0.45 19.34 9.51
C GLN A 109 0.44 19.19 11.04
N ARG A 110 1.21 20.02 11.75
CA ARG A 110 1.24 20.00 13.22
C ARG A 110 -0.18 20.00 13.81
N LEU A 111 -0.40 19.08 14.75
CA LEU A 111 -1.60 19.04 15.57
C LEU A 111 -1.44 20.01 16.75
N THR A 112 -2.44 20.84 17.01
CA THR A 112 -2.39 21.92 18.02
C THR A 112 -3.51 21.88 19.03
N GLU A 113 -4.62 21.18 18.73
CA GLU A 113 -5.84 21.19 19.53
C GLU A 113 -6.40 19.76 19.66
N LEU A 114 -6.98 19.45 20.83
CA LEU A 114 -7.68 18.18 21.06
C LEU A 114 -8.97 18.13 20.24
N GLY A 115 -9.24 17.02 19.56
CA GLY A 115 -10.32 16.86 18.59
C GLY A 115 -9.82 17.02 17.14
N GLN A 116 -8.77 17.81 16.92
CA GLN A 116 -8.29 18.14 15.57
C GLN A 116 -7.83 16.90 14.79
N ALA A 117 -7.15 15.94 15.43
CA ALA A 117 -6.70 14.72 14.76
C ALA A 117 -7.88 13.87 14.29
N TYR A 118 -8.93 13.80 15.11
CA TYR A 118 -10.16 13.07 14.81
C TYR A 118 -11.03 13.75 13.75
N ASP A 119 -11.10 15.08 13.75
CA ASP A 119 -11.79 15.82 12.69
C ASP A 119 -11.07 15.66 11.34
N ARG A 120 -9.74 15.74 11.31
CA ARG A 120 -8.93 15.46 10.12
C ARG A 120 -9.11 14.03 9.61
N PHE A 121 -9.19 13.05 10.51
CA PHE A 121 -9.45 11.65 10.18
C PHE A 121 -10.83 11.46 9.52
N LYS A 122 -11.90 12.03 10.07
CA LYS A 122 -13.23 12.00 9.45
C LYS A 122 -13.21 12.65 8.06
N ASN A 123 -12.63 13.84 7.93
CA ASN A 123 -12.55 14.55 6.64
C ASN A 123 -11.80 13.73 5.58
N GLY A 124 -10.68 13.08 5.96
CA GLY A 124 -9.92 12.20 5.08
C GLY A 124 -10.72 10.97 4.64
N LEU A 125 -11.44 10.31 5.55
CA LEU A 125 -12.32 9.19 5.21
C LEU A 125 -13.52 9.61 4.34
N ASP A 126 -14.15 10.75 4.63
CA ASP A 126 -15.27 11.30 3.84
C ASP A 126 -14.82 11.64 2.41
N SER A 127 -13.59 12.15 2.26
CA SER A 127 -12.94 12.32 0.96
C SER A 127 -12.71 10.97 0.27
N MET A 128 -12.10 10.00 0.95
CA MET A 128 -11.84 8.66 0.38
C MET A 128 -13.13 7.96 -0.06
N ASP A 129 -14.20 8.05 0.73
CA ASP A 129 -15.54 7.56 0.34
C ASP A 129 -15.99 8.16 -0.99
N LYS A 130 -15.84 9.48 -1.15
CA LYS A 130 -16.26 10.15 -2.38
C LYS A 130 -15.36 9.84 -3.57
N GLN A 131 -14.04 9.69 -3.37
CA GLN A 131 -13.13 9.27 -4.43
C GLN A 131 -13.43 7.83 -4.89
N LEU A 132 -13.76 6.92 -3.98
CA LEU A 132 -14.20 5.55 -4.33
C LEU A 132 -15.52 5.55 -5.09
N GLU A 133 -16.51 6.36 -4.69
CA GLU A 133 -17.78 6.53 -5.41
C GLU A 133 -17.54 7.04 -6.85
N LEU A 134 -16.72 8.09 -7.02
CA LEU A 134 -16.38 8.67 -8.32
C LEU A 134 -15.66 7.66 -9.23
N ASN A 135 -14.80 6.82 -8.66
CA ASN A 135 -14.07 5.77 -9.37
C ASN A 135 -14.87 4.46 -9.55
N LYS A 136 -16.10 4.39 -9.02
CA LYS A 136 -16.94 3.17 -8.98
C LYS A 136 -16.26 1.98 -8.31
N MET A 137 -15.38 2.27 -7.34
CA MET A 137 -14.61 1.30 -6.58
C MET A 137 -15.27 0.98 -5.24
N LYS A 138 -14.86 -0.13 -4.63
CA LYS A 138 -15.25 -0.52 -3.28
C LYS A 138 -14.00 -0.88 -2.47
N ARG A 139 -14.11 -0.74 -1.15
CA ARG A 139 -13.14 -1.33 -0.21
C ARG A 139 -13.26 -2.85 -0.24
N ALA A 140 -12.14 -3.53 -0.07
CA ALA A 140 -12.08 -4.91 0.38
C ALA A 140 -12.05 -4.94 1.90
N LEU A 141 -12.99 -5.65 2.52
CA LEU A 141 -13.13 -5.75 3.97
C LEU A 141 -12.47 -7.01 4.55
N ASN A 142 -12.14 -7.96 3.69
CA ASN A 142 -11.48 -9.23 3.99
C ASN A 142 -10.74 -9.75 2.72
N VAL A 143 -10.07 -10.89 2.82
CA VAL A 143 -9.31 -11.47 1.69
C VAL A 143 -10.19 -11.95 0.53
N ASP A 144 -11.45 -12.30 0.77
CA ASP A 144 -12.35 -12.80 -0.27
C ASP A 144 -12.86 -11.67 -1.18
N ASP A 145 -13.02 -10.45 -0.65
CA ASP A 145 -13.22 -9.26 -1.47
C ASP A 145 -12.02 -9.00 -2.40
N LEU A 146 -10.78 -9.17 -1.91
CA LEU A 146 -9.56 -9.02 -2.71
C LEU A 146 -9.51 -10.04 -3.86
N LYS A 147 -9.78 -11.32 -3.56
CA LYS A 147 -9.87 -12.40 -4.56
C LYS A 147 -10.96 -12.09 -5.58
N ALA A 148 -12.17 -11.73 -5.12
CA ALA A 148 -13.32 -11.46 -5.99
C ALA A 148 -13.15 -10.20 -6.84
N ALA A 149 -12.39 -9.21 -6.40
CA ALA A 149 -12.03 -8.02 -7.17
C ALA A 149 -11.01 -8.37 -8.27
N HIS A 150 -9.91 -9.05 -7.90
CA HIS A 150 -8.90 -9.55 -8.83
C HIS A 150 -9.51 -10.46 -9.91
N ASP A 151 -10.35 -11.42 -9.53
CA ASP A 151 -10.95 -12.37 -10.47
C ASP A 151 -11.83 -11.71 -11.54
N LYS A 152 -12.42 -10.55 -11.22
CA LYS A 152 -13.24 -9.71 -12.10
C LYS A 152 -12.43 -8.67 -12.88
N GLY A 153 -11.11 -8.57 -12.66
CA GLY A 153 -10.26 -7.52 -13.24
C GLY A 153 -10.63 -6.11 -12.76
N GLN A 154 -11.17 -5.98 -11.55
CA GLN A 154 -11.60 -4.71 -10.97
C GLN A 154 -10.65 -4.31 -9.83
N PRO A 155 -9.98 -3.15 -9.90
CA PRO A 155 -9.18 -2.67 -8.77
C PRO A 155 -10.03 -2.44 -7.53
N THR A 156 -9.43 -2.69 -6.37
CA THR A 156 -10.04 -2.42 -5.04
C THR A 156 -9.00 -1.78 -4.12
N VAL A 157 -9.37 -1.49 -2.88
CA VAL A 157 -8.49 -0.94 -1.86
C VAL A 157 -8.76 -1.59 -0.51
N VAL A 158 -7.72 -1.81 0.28
CA VAL A 158 -7.86 -1.99 1.73
C VAL A 158 -7.80 -0.59 2.34
N GLN A 159 -8.79 -0.21 3.15
CA GLN A 159 -8.73 1.08 3.84
C GLN A 159 -7.73 1.01 4.98
N SER A 160 -6.77 1.93 4.92
CA SER A 160 -5.73 2.11 5.93
C SER A 160 -5.74 3.55 6.45
N VAL A 161 -5.10 3.76 7.60
CA VAL A 161 -4.70 5.06 8.15
C VAL A 161 -3.34 4.89 8.80
N GLU A 162 -2.47 5.87 8.57
CA GLU A 162 -1.14 5.93 9.14
C GLU A 162 -1.11 6.85 10.36
N GLY A 163 -0.83 6.26 11.53
CA GLY A 163 -0.80 6.93 12.81
C GLY A 163 -2.13 6.86 13.58
N GLY A 164 -2.07 6.33 14.81
CA GLY A 164 -3.20 6.30 15.75
C GLY A 164 -3.61 7.66 16.33
N HIS A 165 -3.12 8.78 15.80
CA HIS A 165 -3.32 10.14 16.35
C HIS A 165 -4.79 10.52 16.50
N PHE A 166 -5.65 10.05 15.60
CA PHE A 166 -7.09 10.31 15.63
C PHE A 166 -7.82 9.71 16.84
N LEU A 167 -7.20 8.76 17.54
CA LEU A 167 -7.78 8.11 18.70
C LEU A 167 -7.79 9.04 19.91
N GLU A 168 -6.73 9.84 20.12
CA GLU A 168 -6.61 10.84 21.21
C GLU A 168 -7.00 10.28 22.62
N GLY A 169 -6.67 9.01 22.89
CA GLY A 169 -6.98 8.33 24.16
C GLY A 169 -8.38 7.71 24.25
N LYS A 170 -9.14 7.67 23.15
CA LYS A 170 -10.50 7.12 23.08
C LYS A 170 -10.51 5.82 22.29
N LEU A 171 -10.62 4.69 23.00
CA LEU A 171 -10.59 3.36 22.40
C LEU A 171 -11.79 3.10 21.48
N GLU A 172 -12.95 3.70 21.80
CA GLU A 172 -14.19 3.57 21.01
C GLU A 172 -14.02 4.02 19.55
N ARG A 173 -13.07 4.92 19.27
CA ARG A 173 -12.78 5.39 17.92
C ARG A 173 -12.16 4.32 17.02
N VAL A 174 -11.56 3.26 17.57
CA VAL A 174 -11.11 2.10 16.79
C VAL A 174 -12.33 1.37 16.18
N ALA A 175 -13.38 1.19 16.98
CA ALA A 175 -14.63 0.57 16.51
C ALA A 175 -15.41 1.47 15.53
N GLU A 176 -15.41 2.79 15.73
CA GLU A 176 -15.94 3.75 14.74
C GLU A 176 -15.21 3.66 13.40
N ALA A 177 -13.88 3.60 13.43
CA ALA A 177 -13.04 3.44 12.25
C ALA A 177 -13.31 2.11 11.51
N TYR A 178 -13.42 1.01 12.27
CA TYR A 178 -13.82 -0.29 11.72
C TYR A 178 -15.17 -0.24 11.01
N GLY A 179 -16.15 0.44 11.61
CA GLY A 179 -17.49 0.67 11.05
C GLY A 179 -17.48 1.52 9.77
N ARG A 180 -16.52 2.43 9.61
CA ARG A 180 -16.23 3.16 8.35
C ARG A 180 -15.43 2.32 7.32
N GLY A 181 -15.11 1.08 7.64
CA GLY A 181 -14.43 0.14 6.74
C GLY A 181 -12.91 0.09 6.86
N LEU A 182 -12.30 0.70 7.90
CA LEU A 182 -10.87 0.54 8.20
C LEU A 182 -10.56 -0.94 8.46
N ARG A 183 -9.48 -1.45 7.86
CA ARG A 183 -9.01 -2.85 8.07
C ARG A 183 -7.49 -2.97 8.22
N HIS A 184 -6.76 -1.86 8.14
CA HIS A 184 -5.34 -1.76 8.40
C HIS A 184 -5.10 -0.47 9.20
N LEU A 185 -4.33 -0.53 10.28
CA LEU A 185 -3.98 0.64 11.09
C LEU A 185 -2.48 0.66 11.36
N GLY A 186 -1.78 1.66 10.82
CA GLY A 186 -0.46 2.03 11.29
C GLY A 186 -0.59 2.63 12.69
N LEU A 187 -0.07 1.94 13.70
CA LEU A 187 -0.22 2.37 15.10
C LEU A 187 0.43 3.73 15.37
N LEU A 188 1.51 4.03 14.64
CA LEU A 188 2.43 5.14 14.83
C LEU A 188 2.76 5.83 13.49
N HIS A 189 3.28 7.05 13.57
CA HIS A 189 3.80 7.82 12.44
C HIS A 189 4.96 8.73 12.93
N ASP A 190 5.39 9.71 12.14
CA ASP A 190 6.56 10.57 12.39
C ASP A 190 6.50 11.41 13.69
N ASN A 191 5.32 11.60 14.30
CA ASN A 191 5.17 12.38 15.54
C ASN A 191 4.45 11.58 16.64
N ASP A 192 4.73 11.89 17.91
CA ASP A 192 3.95 11.38 19.05
C ASP A 192 2.48 11.83 18.92
N ALA A 193 1.54 10.91 19.13
CA ALA A 193 0.13 11.25 19.30
C ALA A 193 -0.13 12.02 20.61
N SER A 194 -1.22 12.78 20.68
CA SER A 194 -1.62 13.56 21.88
C SER A 194 -1.78 12.69 23.13
N VAL A 195 -2.21 11.44 22.94
CA VAL A 195 -2.09 10.35 23.91
C VAL A 195 -1.18 9.29 23.27
N PRO A 196 0.07 9.12 23.73
CA PRO A 196 1.05 8.27 23.06
C PRO A 196 0.66 6.79 23.05
N LEU A 197 0.83 6.12 21.90
CA LEU A 197 0.65 4.66 21.76
C LEU A 197 1.97 3.89 21.97
N GLY A 198 3.11 4.53 21.72
CA GLY A 198 4.44 3.96 21.94
C GLY A 198 5.53 4.90 21.45
N ASP A 199 6.78 4.48 21.57
CA ASP A 199 7.94 5.25 21.10
C ASP A 199 8.13 5.12 19.58
N VAL A 200 8.07 6.26 18.89
CA VAL A 200 8.31 6.40 17.44
C VAL A 200 9.80 6.48 17.11
N TYR A 201 10.20 6.10 15.90
CA TYR A 201 11.60 6.10 15.46
C TYR A 201 12.24 7.50 15.35
N THR A 202 11.43 8.55 15.13
CA THR A 202 11.88 9.94 14.93
C THR A 202 12.30 10.64 16.22
N ASN A 203 11.81 10.17 17.36
CA ASN A 203 11.97 10.80 18.67
C ASN A 203 12.89 9.96 19.57
N PRO A 204 13.64 10.60 20.50
CA PRO A 204 14.30 9.87 21.59
C PRO A 204 13.24 9.10 22.40
N PRO A 205 13.46 7.81 22.77
CA PRO A 205 12.52 7.04 23.56
C PRO A 205 12.16 7.72 24.89
N ARG A 206 10.88 7.67 25.26
CA ARG A 206 10.28 8.26 26.47
C ARG A 206 9.41 7.29 27.24
N TYR A 207 8.80 6.33 26.56
CA TYR A 207 7.78 5.45 27.13
C TYR A 207 8.33 4.04 27.47
N GLY A 208 9.49 3.69 26.93
CA GLY A 208 10.11 2.36 27.08
C GLY A 208 9.47 1.33 26.15
N GLY A 209 9.00 1.78 24.99
CA GLY A 209 8.25 0.97 24.03
C GLY A 209 6.75 1.29 23.99
N LEU A 210 5.93 0.25 23.90
CA LEU A 210 4.47 0.33 23.77
C LEU A 210 3.81 0.80 25.08
N THR A 211 2.90 1.78 25.00
CA THR A 211 2.16 2.27 26.18
C THR A 211 0.98 1.35 26.55
N ALA A 212 0.35 1.60 27.71
CA ALA A 212 -0.89 0.93 28.09
C ALA A 212 -2.02 1.17 27.06
N PHE A 213 -2.18 2.42 26.59
CA PHE A 213 -3.17 2.74 25.57
C PHE A 213 -2.82 2.11 24.20
N GLY A 214 -1.54 2.07 23.81
CA GLY A 214 -1.11 1.35 22.60
C GLY A 214 -1.41 -0.15 22.66
N ARG A 215 -1.25 -0.78 23.83
CA ARG A 215 -1.67 -2.16 24.08
C ARG A 215 -3.19 -2.34 23.90
N GLU A 216 -3.99 -1.50 24.55
CA GLU A 216 -5.46 -1.55 24.42
C GLU A 216 -5.91 -1.42 22.96
N VAL A 217 -5.27 -0.53 22.19
CA VAL A 217 -5.54 -0.34 20.74
C VAL A 217 -5.17 -1.59 19.92
N ILE A 218 -4.03 -2.25 20.19
CA ILE A 218 -3.68 -3.51 19.52
C ILE A 218 -4.70 -4.61 19.86
N GLU A 219 -5.06 -4.75 21.14
CA GLU A 219 -6.02 -5.76 21.60
C GLU A 219 -7.43 -5.53 21.01
N GLU A 220 -7.85 -4.28 20.82
CA GLU A 220 -9.10 -3.89 20.16
C GLU A 220 -9.06 -4.10 18.64
N CYS A 221 -7.92 -3.83 17.98
CA CYS A 221 -7.70 -4.17 16.57
C CYS A 221 -7.82 -5.68 16.32
N ASP A 222 -7.19 -6.52 17.17
CA ASP A 222 -7.37 -7.99 17.13
C ASP A 222 -8.83 -8.41 17.37
N ARG A 223 -9.54 -7.71 18.28
CA ARG A 223 -10.95 -7.98 18.62
C ARG A 223 -11.93 -7.57 17.52
N LEU A 224 -11.54 -6.67 16.61
CA LEU A 224 -12.36 -6.20 15.50
C LEU A 224 -11.97 -6.81 14.15
N GLY A 225 -10.73 -7.27 14.00
CA GLY A 225 -10.17 -7.70 12.73
C GLY A 225 -9.60 -6.55 11.90
N ILE A 226 -8.82 -5.69 12.55
CA ILE A 226 -7.97 -4.68 11.90
C ILE A 226 -6.53 -5.20 11.93
N LEU A 227 -5.89 -5.28 10.76
CA LEU A 227 -4.47 -5.60 10.65
C LEU A 227 -3.62 -4.49 11.27
N VAL A 228 -2.91 -4.81 12.35
CA VAL A 228 -1.99 -3.89 13.02
C VAL A 228 -0.70 -3.77 12.22
N ASP A 229 -0.27 -2.53 12.00
CA ASP A 229 0.97 -2.19 11.32
C ASP A 229 1.91 -1.41 12.25
N MET A 230 3.15 -1.90 12.32
CA MET A 230 4.22 -1.43 13.19
C MET A 230 5.30 -0.65 12.43
N ALA A 231 5.01 -0.20 11.22
CA ALA A 231 5.69 0.94 10.59
C ALA A 231 5.87 2.10 11.60
N HIS A 232 6.99 2.83 11.48
CA HIS A 232 7.40 3.95 12.34
C HIS A 232 7.69 3.63 13.83
N ALA A 233 7.46 2.40 14.30
CA ALA A 233 7.80 1.99 15.66
C ALA A 233 9.32 1.94 15.91
N ASN A 234 9.76 2.30 17.11
CA ASN A 234 11.11 1.97 17.56
C ASN A 234 11.23 0.47 17.92
N ALA A 235 12.46 0.01 18.19
CA ALA A 235 12.75 -1.38 18.49
C ALA A 235 11.96 -1.95 19.70
N GLU A 236 11.85 -1.16 20.76
CA GLU A 236 11.20 -1.56 22.01
C GLU A 236 9.68 -1.67 21.84
N THR A 237 9.08 -0.73 21.09
CA THR A 237 7.65 -0.72 20.78
C THR A 237 7.29 -1.88 19.86
N LEU A 238 8.08 -2.15 18.82
CA LEU A 238 7.90 -3.33 17.96
C LEU A 238 7.98 -4.63 18.78
N ALA A 239 9.03 -4.81 19.57
CA ALA A 239 9.23 -6.01 20.40
C ALA A 239 8.19 -6.16 21.53
N ALA A 240 7.56 -5.06 21.97
CA ALA A 240 6.44 -5.09 22.89
C ALA A 240 5.14 -5.47 22.17
N ALA A 241 4.82 -4.84 21.03
CA ALA A 241 3.63 -5.12 20.23
C ALA A 241 3.54 -6.60 19.80
N LEU A 242 4.66 -7.19 19.36
CA LEU A 242 4.74 -8.62 19.01
C LEU A 242 4.44 -9.58 20.18
N LYS A 243 4.44 -9.11 21.43
CA LYS A 243 4.05 -9.90 22.63
C LYS A 243 2.59 -9.69 23.03
N VAL A 244 1.89 -8.75 22.39
CA VAL A 244 0.49 -8.38 22.67
C VAL A 244 -0.42 -8.88 21.55
N ALA A 245 -0.01 -8.66 20.30
CA ALA A 245 -0.77 -9.02 19.12
C ALA A 245 -1.03 -10.53 19.08
N LYS A 246 -2.29 -10.91 18.86
CA LYS A 246 -2.75 -12.29 18.67
C LYS A 246 -2.68 -12.69 17.21
N ASN A 247 -2.86 -11.73 16.30
CA ASN A 247 -2.66 -11.91 14.87
C ASN A 247 -1.26 -11.45 14.45
N PRO A 248 -0.71 -11.99 13.35
CA PRO A 248 0.54 -11.50 12.79
C PRO A 248 0.45 -10.02 12.39
N VAL A 249 1.48 -9.24 12.74
CA VAL A 249 1.57 -7.82 12.38
C VAL A 249 2.16 -7.60 10.98
N LEU A 250 1.88 -6.44 10.41
CA LEU A 250 2.55 -5.89 9.25
C LEU A 250 3.64 -4.90 9.69
N VAL A 251 4.70 -4.76 8.91
CA VAL A 251 5.52 -3.53 8.86
C VAL A 251 5.43 -3.03 7.43
N SER A 252 4.49 -2.12 7.16
CA SER A 252 3.97 -1.88 5.81
C SER A 252 4.98 -1.32 4.83
N HIS A 253 5.96 -0.57 5.32
CA HIS A 253 7.05 -0.03 4.50
C HIS A 253 8.30 0.20 5.37
N THR A 254 9.43 -0.40 4.99
CA THR A 254 10.77 -0.13 5.51
C THR A 254 11.83 -0.71 4.56
N GLY A 255 13.11 -0.57 4.89
CA GLY A 255 14.21 -1.26 4.23
C GLY A 255 15.20 -1.81 5.26
N LEU A 256 16.04 -2.77 4.86
CA LEU A 256 17.10 -3.29 5.74
C LEU A 256 18.17 -2.23 6.00
N ASP A 257 18.55 -2.07 7.26
CA ASP A 257 19.62 -1.15 7.66
C ASP A 257 21.02 -1.55 7.13
N THR A 258 21.17 -2.76 6.60
CA THR A 258 22.38 -3.25 5.92
C THR A 258 22.35 -3.07 4.40
N GLN A 259 21.27 -2.56 3.81
CA GLN A 259 21.03 -2.51 2.36
C GLN A 259 20.59 -1.09 1.95
N LEU A 260 21.55 -0.18 1.80
CA LEU A 260 21.32 1.27 1.91
C LEU A 260 21.12 2.03 0.58
N GLY A 261 21.08 1.34 -0.57
CA GLY A 261 21.01 1.97 -1.89
C GLY A 261 22.30 2.71 -2.29
N GLY A 262 22.28 3.41 -3.43
CA GLY A 262 23.44 4.15 -3.95
C GLY A 262 23.62 5.57 -3.42
N ASN A 263 22.58 6.16 -2.82
CA ASN A 263 22.55 7.55 -2.40
C ASN A 263 22.93 7.70 -0.91
N GLU A 264 24.20 8.00 -0.62
CA GLU A 264 24.73 8.15 0.76
C GLU A 264 23.97 9.16 1.62
N MET A 265 23.47 10.26 1.02
CA MET A 265 22.71 11.27 1.75
C MET A 265 21.37 10.72 2.21
N MET A 266 20.66 10.04 1.30
CA MET A 266 19.40 9.37 1.60
C MET A 266 19.62 8.24 2.61
N ALA A 267 20.59 7.36 2.38
CA ALA A 267 20.99 6.28 3.30
C ALA A 267 21.18 6.78 4.74
N ARG A 268 21.93 7.87 4.94
CA ARG A 268 22.17 8.46 6.26
C ARG A 268 20.91 9.06 6.88
N MET A 269 20.07 9.72 6.08
CA MET A 269 18.82 10.33 6.55
C MET A 269 17.79 9.26 6.95
N MET A 270 17.69 8.19 6.17
CA MET A 270 16.69 7.14 6.37
C MET A 270 17.10 6.10 7.41
N ARG A 271 18.39 5.98 7.75
CA ARG A 271 18.91 4.95 8.67
C ARG A 271 18.09 4.73 9.96
N PRO A 272 17.57 5.77 10.66
CA PRO A 272 16.72 5.58 11.84
C PRO A 272 15.38 4.87 11.56
N ARG A 273 14.90 4.88 10.31
CA ARG A 273 13.64 4.29 9.86
C ARG A 273 13.77 2.85 9.32
N LEU A 274 15.01 2.38 9.19
CA LEU A 274 15.34 1.08 8.62
C LEU A 274 15.33 -0.01 9.68
N ILE A 275 14.90 -1.21 9.29
CA ILE A 275 14.79 -2.36 10.17
C ILE A 275 16.11 -3.15 10.18
N SER A 276 16.56 -3.55 11.38
CA SER A 276 17.72 -4.43 11.53
C SER A 276 17.38 -5.88 11.17
N LYS A 277 18.41 -6.69 10.90
CA LYS A 277 18.24 -8.13 10.60
C LYS A 277 17.67 -8.93 11.77
N GLU A 278 17.81 -8.43 12.99
CA GLU A 278 17.31 -9.03 14.23
C GLU A 278 15.83 -8.65 14.42
N GLN A 279 15.51 -7.36 14.26
CA GLN A 279 14.12 -6.88 14.28
C GLN A 279 13.27 -7.56 13.19
N ALA A 280 13.81 -7.69 11.98
CA ALA A 280 13.11 -8.36 10.88
C ALA A 280 12.79 -9.83 11.20
N LYS A 281 13.71 -10.55 11.85
CA LYS A 281 13.46 -11.93 12.33
C LYS A 281 12.37 -11.97 13.38
N LEU A 282 12.36 -11.04 14.35
CA LEU A 282 11.28 -11.00 15.35
C LEU A 282 9.88 -10.87 14.72
N VAL A 283 9.75 -10.08 13.64
CA VAL A 283 8.48 -9.97 12.89
C VAL A 283 8.14 -11.29 12.18
N ALA A 284 9.12 -11.92 11.54
CA ALA A 284 8.92 -13.16 10.80
C ALA A 284 8.64 -14.37 11.70
N ASP A 285 9.35 -14.52 12.82
CA ASP A 285 9.15 -15.55 13.84
C ASP A 285 7.74 -15.46 14.46
N ALA A 286 7.16 -14.26 14.52
CA ALA A 286 5.77 -14.00 14.90
C ALA A 286 4.75 -14.17 13.75
N GLY A 287 5.17 -14.69 12.60
CA GLY A 287 4.33 -14.92 11.41
C GLY A 287 4.04 -13.68 10.55
N GLY A 288 4.58 -12.52 10.92
CA GLY A 288 4.31 -11.22 10.28
C GLY A 288 4.93 -11.08 8.90
N VAL A 289 4.72 -9.91 8.28
CA VAL A 289 5.22 -9.59 6.92
C VAL A 289 5.79 -8.18 6.89
N ILE A 290 6.84 -7.97 6.10
CA ILE A 290 7.55 -6.68 5.97
C ILE A 290 7.50 -6.21 4.52
N GLY A 291 6.97 -5.00 4.31
CA GLY A 291 6.89 -4.33 3.01
C GLY A 291 8.19 -3.63 2.66
N VAL A 292 8.72 -3.93 1.48
CA VAL A 292 9.97 -3.33 0.97
C VAL A 292 9.69 -1.97 0.38
N TRP A 293 10.41 -0.97 0.88
CA TRP A 293 10.27 0.44 0.54
C TRP A 293 11.02 0.83 -0.73
N THR A 294 10.41 1.70 -1.55
CA THR A 294 11.02 2.16 -2.81
C THR A 294 12.12 3.21 -2.62
N HIS A 295 12.13 3.96 -1.51
CA HIS A 295 13.08 5.06 -1.29
C HIS A 295 14.56 4.66 -1.12
N LEU A 296 14.89 3.37 -1.06
CA LEU A 296 16.26 2.84 -1.09
C LEU A 296 16.65 2.18 -2.43
N ALA A 297 15.91 2.47 -3.50
CA ALA A 297 16.14 1.93 -4.83
C ALA A 297 15.92 3.00 -5.90
N ASP A 298 17.00 3.42 -6.58
CA ASP A 298 16.93 4.37 -7.69
C ASP A 298 16.50 3.68 -9.00
N THR A 299 16.46 2.34 -9.01
CA THR A 299 16.04 1.50 -10.15
C THR A 299 15.15 0.31 -9.74
N PRO A 300 14.36 -0.27 -10.66
CA PRO A 300 13.59 -1.50 -10.40
C PRO A 300 14.47 -2.67 -10.00
N GLU A 301 15.64 -2.83 -10.64
CA GLU A 301 16.61 -3.89 -10.33
C GLU A 301 17.21 -3.74 -8.92
N GLU A 302 17.40 -2.51 -8.42
CA GLU A 302 17.77 -2.28 -7.01
C GLU A 302 16.63 -2.60 -6.06
N PHE A 303 15.39 -2.28 -6.42
CA PHE A 303 14.23 -2.66 -5.61
C PHE A 303 14.12 -4.18 -5.48
N ALA A 304 14.27 -4.91 -6.59
CA ALA A 304 14.28 -6.37 -6.58
C ALA A 304 15.48 -6.96 -5.79
N LYS A 305 16.64 -6.30 -5.75
CA LYS A 305 17.75 -6.66 -4.85
C LYS A 305 17.41 -6.41 -3.39
N ASN A 306 16.73 -5.32 -3.06
CA ASN A 306 16.29 -5.02 -1.69
C ASN A 306 15.25 -6.05 -1.21
N VAL A 307 14.34 -6.49 -2.09
CA VAL A 307 13.45 -7.65 -1.85
C VAL A 307 14.26 -8.92 -1.60
N ARG A 308 15.23 -9.25 -2.46
CA ARG A 308 16.09 -10.44 -2.28
C ARG A 308 16.85 -10.41 -0.96
N ALA A 309 17.46 -9.28 -0.61
CA ALA A 309 18.22 -9.11 0.63
C ALA A 309 17.35 -9.31 1.88
N LEU A 310 16.07 -8.92 1.84
CA LEU A 310 15.14 -9.19 2.95
C LEU A 310 14.71 -10.67 2.98
N VAL A 311 14.39 -11.26 1.82
CA VAL A 311 14.07 -12.70 1.69
C VAL A 311 15.22 -13.59 2.20
N GLU A 312 16.48 -13.22 1.99
CA GLU A 312 17.65 -13.92 2.53
C GLU A 312 17.77 -13.87 4.06
N VAL A 313 17.13 -12.89 4.72
CA VAL A 313 17.19 -12.70 6.17
C VAL A 313 16.00 -13.35 6.90
N ILE A 314 14.80 -13.34 6.28
CA ILE A 314 13.54 -13.75 6.93
C ILE A 314 12.70 -14.77 6.14
N GLY A 315 13.16 -15.24 4.98
CA GLY A 315 12.43 -16.17 4.13
C GLY A 315 11.38 -15.51 3.22
N ILE A 316 10.95 -16.26 2.20
CA ILE A 316 10.06 -15.74 1.16
C ILE A 316 8.64 -15.42 1.66
N ASP A 317 8.16 -16.12 2.69
CA ASP A 317 6.78 -16.02 3.18
C ASP A 317 6.50 -14.78 4.05
N HIS A 318 7.52 -13.94 4.28
CA HIS A 318 7.51 -12.80 5.21
C HIS A 318 7.84 -11.44 4.55
N VAL A 319 7.88 -11.38 3.21
CA VAL A 319 8.21 -10.16 2.45
C VAL A 319 7.04 -9.75 1.55
N CYS A 320 6.74 -8.45 1.46
CA CYS A 320 5.79 -7.91 0.49
C CYS A 320 6.26 -6.59 -0.13
N ILE A 321 5.44 -6.00 -1.01
CA ILE A 321 5.66 -4.67 -1.58
C ILE A 321 5.02 -3.62 -0.69
N GLY A 322 5.75 -2.55 -0.35
CA GLY A 322 5.26 -1.44 0.48
C GLY A 322 5.86 -0.14 0.00
N THR A 323 5.29 0.45 -1.06
CA THR A 323 6.02 1.44 -1.85
C THR A 323 6.24 2.75 -1.12
N ASP A 324 5.25 3.15 -0.31
CA ASP A 324 5.11 4.48 0.27
C ASP A 324 5.34 5.56 -0.81
N THR A 325 4.42 5.51 -1.77
CA THR A 325 4.27 6.45 -2.88
C THR A 325 2.80 6.82 -3.03
N LYS A 326 2.47 7.73 -3.96
CA LYS A 326 1.09 8.10 -4.25
C LYS A 326 0.58 7.41 -5.52
N MET A 327 -0.55 6.72 -5.46
CA MET A 327 -1.14 6.10 -6.67
C MET A 327 -1.53 7.17 -7.69
N THR A 328 -2.15 8.24 -7.22
CA THR A 328 -2.71 9.31 -8.06
C THR A 328 -1.84 10.57 -8.01
N PRO A 329 -1.89 11.44 -9.04
CA PRO A 329 -1.29 12.77 -8.93
C PRO A 329 -1.90 13.54 -7.75
N GLY A 330 -1.04 14.14 -6.92
CA GLY A 330 -1.50 15.15 -5.98
C GLY A 330 -2.18 16.28 -6.74
N GLY A 331 -3.44 16.57 -6.41
CA GLY A 331 -4.22 17.52 -7.17
C GLY A 331 -3.65 18.92 -7.03
N GLY A 332 -3.02 19.41 -8.11
CA GLY A 332 -2.53 20.78 -8.17
C GLY A 332 -3.69 21.75 -7.92
N ARG A 333 -3.40 22.87 -7.24
CA ARG A 333 -4.33 24.02 -7.15
C ARG A 333 -4.63 24.52 -8.56
N GLN A 334 -5.74 24.05 -9.15
CA GLN A 334 -6.25 24.61 -10.39
C GLN A 334 -6.79 26.02 -10.08
N GLY A 335 -6.14 27.05 -10.61
CA GLY A 335 -6.62 28.42 -10.55
C GLY A 335 -5.90 29.35 -9.56
N ALA A 336 -4.62 29.62 -9.81
CA ALA A 336 -4.05 30.95 -9.52
C ALA A 336 -3.68 31.58 -10.87
N PRO A 337 -4.38 32.63 -11.34
CA PRO A 337 -4.10 33.21 -12.66
C PRO A 337 -2.85 34.08 -12.63
N GLY A 338 -1.88 33.76 -13.49
CA GLY A 338 -0.78 34.67 -13.87
C GLY A 338 0.54 34.50 -13.13
N GLY A 339 1.49 33.80 -13.78
CA GLY A 339 2.92 33.82 -13.49
C GLY A 339 3.66 33.43 -14.78
N PRO A 340 4.49 34.30 -15.40
CA PRO A 340 4.95 34.08 -16.76
C PRO A 340 5.86 32.86 -16.92
N GLN A 341 5.65 32.10 -18.00
CA GLN A 341 6.59 31.10 -18.46
C GLN A 341 7.82 31.77 -19.08
N GLY A 342 9.03 31.35 -18.65
CA GLY A 342 10.27 31.50 -19.40
C GLY A 342 11.03 32.82 -19.25
N ALA A 343 12.16 32.77 -18.53
CA ALA A 343 13.32 33.64 -18.75
C ALA A 343 14.62 32.90 -18.33
N PRO A 344 15.80 33.21 -18.92
CA PRO A 344 16.93 32.27 -18.94
C PRO A 344 17.92 32.41 -17.77
N GLN A 345 18.88 31.48 -17.71
CA GLN A 345 20.08 31.56 -16.86
C GLN A 345 20.83 32.89 -17.06
N GLY A 346 21.21 33.58 -15.97
CA GLY A 346 22.06 34.77 -16.09
C GLY A 346 22.47 35.45 -14.78
N VAL A 347 23.77 35.39 -14.48
CA VAL A 347 24.59 36.41 -13.78
C VAL A 347 24.39 36.62 -12.26
N ARG A 348 25.51 36.52 -11.53
CA ARG A 348 25.66 36.95 -10.13
C ARG A 348 25.79 38.48 -10.03
N GLY A 349 25.15 39.10 -9.04
CA GLY A 349 25.38 40.49 -8.63
C GLY A 349 25.10 40.64 -7.12
N GLY A 350 25.91 41.41 -6.40
CA GLY A 350 25.88 41.50 -4.92
C GLY A 350 25.39 42.84 -4.35
N GLY A 351 25.24 42.89 -3.02
CA GLY A 351 24.82 44.08 -2.24
C GLY A 351 24.10 43.67 -0.94
N THR A 352 24.81 43.31 0.13
CA THR A 352 25.23 44.18 1.26
C THR A 352 24.12 44.66 2.23
N GLY A 353 24.22 44.19 3.49
CA GLY A 353 23.93 45.01 4.69
C GLY A 353 22.62 44.76 5.43
N GLY A 354 22.71 44.31 6.70
CA GLY A 354 21.57 44.31 7.64
C GLY A 354 21.59 43.15 8.65
N GLN A 355 22.35 43.29 9.75
CA GLN A 355 22.31 42.32 10.86
C GLN A 355 21.19 42.68 11.86
N GLY A 356 20.43 41.65 12.27
CA GLY A 356 19.54 41.69 13.45
C GLY A 356 19.42 40.27 14.01
N PRO A 357 19.56 40.05 15.32
CA PRO A 357 19.63 38.70 15.87
C PRO A 357 18.25 38.07 16.02
N GLN A 358 17.90 37.13 15.14
CA GLN A 358 16.73 36.27 15.30
C GLN A 358 17.13 34.94 15.95
N ASN A 359 16.73 34.75 17.21
CA ASN A 359 16.67 33.42 17.82
C ASN A 359 15.50 32.65 17.20
N GLY A 360 15.79 31.88 16.15
CA GLY A 360 14.86 30.94 15.53
C GLY A 360 15.47 29.54 15.49
N GLY A 361 14.97 28.63 16.32
CA GLY A 361 15.33 27.21 16.21
C GLY A 361 14.85 26.63 14.87
N PRO A 362 15.59 25.69 14.25
CA PRO A 362 15.25 25.20 12.92
C PRO A 362 13.92 24.43 12.94
N GLY A 363 12.91 24.99 12.27
CA GLY A 363 11.67 24.29 11.98
C GLY A 363 11.95 23.07 11.12
N ARG A 364 11.77 21.88 11.68
CA ARG A 364 11.86 20.62 10.95
C ARG A 364 10.57 20.43 10.14
N GLY A 365 10.59 20.81 8.88
CA GLY A 365 9.73 20.16 7.90
C GLY A 365 10.20 18.72 7.73
N GLY A 366 9.27 17.76 7.64
CA GLY A 366 9.59 16.37 7.34
C GLY A 366 10.30 16.24 5.98
N PRO A 367 11.05 15.14 5.74
CA PRO A 367 11.91 14.99 4.58
C PRO A 367 11.16 14.67 3.27
N GLY A 368 10.19 15.52 2.89
CA GLY A 368 9.67 15.61 1.51
C GLY A 368 10.68 16.23 0.55
N GLY A 369 11.92 15.73 0.57
CA GLY A 369 13.06 16.27 -0.18
C GLY A 369 12.89 16.05 -1.67
N GLY A 370 12.74 17.14 -2.43
CA GLY A 370 12.44 17.13 -3.86
C GLY A 370 13.34 16.21 -4.68
N ARG A 371 12.71 15.43 -5.56
CA ARG A 371 13.32 14.28 -6.22
C ARG A 371 14.21 14.65 -7.41
N GLY A 372 15.35 13.97 -7.51
CA GLY A 372 16.15 13.89 -8.74
C GLY A 372 16.08 12.49 -9.35
N GLY A 373 15.09 12.21 -10.22
CA GLY A 373 15.12 11.03 -11.10
C GLY A 373 13.83 10.21 -11.17
N GLY A 374 13.41 9.59 -10.06
CA GLY A 374 12.17 8.80 -9.96
C GLY A 374 11.09 9.53 -9.16
N GLY A 375 9.81 9.49 -9.54
CA GLY A 375 8.77 10.42 -9.09
C GLY A 375 7.93 9.98 -7.88
N ASP A 376 7.26 10.93 -7.20
CA ASP A 376 6.39 10.73 -6.01
C ASP A 376 5.16 9.82 -6.22
N ARG A 377 5.06 9.18 -7.39
CA ARG A 377 3.91 8.39 -7.81
C ARG A 377 4.30 6.96 -8.09
N THR A 378 3.44 6.02 -7.73
CA THR A 378 3.67 4.57 -7.88
C THR A 378 4.05 4.20 -9.32
N ASN A 379 3.26 4.65 -10.29
CA ASN A 379 3.50 4.43 -11.73
C ASN A 379 4.71 5.19 -12.31
N GLN A 380 5.45 5.94 -11.49
CA GLN A 380 6.62 6.72 -11.89
C GLN A 380 7.80 6.57 -10.93
N ALA A 381 7.77 5.58 -10.02
CA ALA A 381 8.78 5.39 -8.98
C ALA A 381 10.21 5.42 -9.52
N TRP A 382 10.42 4.91 -10.75
CA TRP A 382 11.70 4.89 -11.47
C TRP A 382 11.62 5.58 -12.84
N GLY A 383 10.90 6.71 -12.90
CA GLY A 383 10.70 7.51 -14.11
C GLY A 383 9.54 7.01 -14.98
N ASN A 384 9.49 7.47 -16.24
CA ASN A 384 8.39 7.16 -17.17
C ASN A 384 8.53 5.76 -17.79
N SER A 385 8.39 4.70 -16.98
CA SER A 385 8.18 3.34 -17.49
C SER A 385 6.79 3.26 -18.13
N ASN A 386 6.73 2.94 -19.42
CA ASN A 386 5.46 2.72 -20.12
C ASN A 386 4.71 1.46 -19.66
N ALA A 387 5.40 0.55 -18.95
CA ALA A 387 4.88 -0.76 -18.57
C ALA A 387 3.93 -0.75 -17.35
N GLY A 388 3.92 0.32 -16.55
CA GLY A 388 3.26 0.32 -15.24
C GLY A 388 4.12 -0.27 -14.11
N PHE A 389 3.81 0.10 -12.86
CA PHE A 389 4.65 -0.22 -11.71
C PHE A 389 4.87 -1.73 -11.51
N PHE A 390 3.81 -2.52 -11.38
CA PHE A 390 3.92 -3.92 -10.98
C PHE A 390 4.53 -4.79 -12.09
N TYR A 391 4.23 -4.52 -13.36
CA TYR A 391 4.93 -5.14 -14.49
C TYR A 391 6.45 -4.87 -14.44
N THR A 392 6.85 -3.63 -14.11
CA THR A 392 8.25 -3.24 -13.97
C THR A 392 8.93 -3.95 -12.79
N VAL A 393 8.23 -4.13 -11.66
CA VAL A 393 8.72 -4.92 -10.51
C VAL A 393 8.86 -6.41 -10.85
N VAL A 394 7.86 -7.01 -11.51
CA VAL A 394 7.86 -8.43 -11.87
C VAL A 394 9.01 -8.76 -12.83
N ASP A 395 9.26 -7.91 -13.84
CA ASP A 395 10.42 -8.04 -14.74
C ASP A 395 11.75 -7.96 -13.96
N ALA A 396 11.90 -6.97 -13.07
CA ALA A 396 13.07 -6.85 -12.21
C ALA A 396 13.28 -8.05 -11.28
N MET A 397 12.21 -8.63 -10.72
CA MET A 397 12.28 -9.83 -9.90
C MET A 397 12.68 -11.07 -10.72
N LEU A 398 12.15 -11.26 -11.92
CA LEU A 398 12.62 -12.33 -12.83
C LEU A 398 14.12 -12.19 -13.13
N LYS A 399 14.61 -10.96 -13.37
CA LYS A 399 16.05 -10.67 -13.55
C LYS A 399 16.89 -10.96 -12.29
N GLN A 400 16.32 -10.83 -11.09
CA GLN A 400 16.93 -11.24 -9.81
C GLN A 400 16.67 -12.72 -9.45
N GLY A 401 16.27 -13.54 -10.45
CA GLY A 401 16.15 -14.99 -10.31
C GLY A 401 14.99 -15.45 -9.42
N PHE A 402 13.98 -14.61 -9.16
CA PHE A 402 12.77 -15.06 -8.51
C PHE A 402 11.92 -15.91 -9.48
N THR A 403 11.34 -16.98 -8.96
CA THR A 403 10.35 -17.80 -9.66
C THR A 403 8.97 -17.12 -9.68
N PRO A 404 8.08 -17.49 -10.62
CA PRO A 404 6.69 -17.00 -10.62
C PRO A 404 5.94 -17.19 -9.30
N GLU A 405 6.20 -18.29 -8.58
CA GLU A 405 5.58 -18.57 -7.27
C GLU A 405 6.07 -17.59 -6.19
N GLU A 406 7.39 -17.37 -6.09
CA GLU A 406 7.96 -16.40 -5.15
C GLU A 406 7.47 -14.97 -5.45
N ILE A 407 7.33 -14.62 -6.74
CA ILE A 407 6.75 -13.32 -7.17
C ILE A 407 5.28 -13.24 -6.74
N GLY A 408 4.50 -14.31 -6.86
CA GLY A 408 3.11 -14.36 -6.37
C GLY A 408 3.01 -14.16 -4.85
N LYS A 409 3.94 -14.73 -4.08
CA LYS A 409 4.02 -14.55 -2.62
C LYS A 409 4.33 -13.10 -2.24
N VAL A 410 5.42 -12.53 -2.75
CA VAL A 410 5.85 -11.15 -2.46
C VAL A 410 4.89 -10.11 -3.03
N GLY A 411 4.37 -10.35 -4.23
CA GLY A 411 3.45 -9.46 -4.93
C GLY A 411 2.11 -9.27 -4.23
N GLY A 412 1.71 -10.18 -3.33
CA GLY A 412 0.53 -9.98 -2.48
C GLY A 412 0.06 -11.22 -1.70
N GLY A 413 0.48 -12.43 -2.07
CA GLY A 413 0.10 -13.66 -1.36
C GLY A 413 0.42 -13.65 0.14
N ASN A 414 1.58 -13.09 0.52
CA ASN A 414 1.99 -12.95 1.92
C ASN A 414 1.12 -11.94 2.69
N PHE A 415 0.77 -10.82 2.07
CA PHE A 415 -0.17 -9.86 2.65
C PHE A 415 -1.56 -10.50 2.82
N CYS A 416 -2.08 -11.16 1.77
CA CYS A 416 -3.35 -11.88 1.83
C CYS A 416 -3.40 -12.89 2.98
N ARG A 417 -2.30 -13.61 3.26
CA ARG A 417 -2.19 -14.55 4.40
C ARG A 417 -2.41 -13.86 5.75
N ILE A 418 -1.75 -12.74 6.03
CA ILE A 418 -1.89 -12.05 7.33
C ILE A 418 -3.18 -11.23 7.42
N PHE A 419 -3.68 -10.72 6.29
CA PHE A 419 -4.95 -10.02 6.20
C PHE A 419 -6.13 -10.96 6.42
N ASP A 420 -6.06 -12.19 5.88
CA ASP A 420 -7.02 -13.26 6.17
C ASP A 420 -6.99 -13.62 7.66
N ASN A 421 -5.83 -13.89 8.25
CA ASN A 421 -5.72 -14.16 9.69
C ASN A 421 -6.39 -13.07 10.56
N ALA A 422 -6.15 -11.78 10.25
CA ALA A 422 -6.78 -10.68 10.97
C ALA A 422 -8.30 -10.60 10.74
N THR A 423 -8.79 -10.81 9.52
CA THR A 423 -10.20 -10.55 9.15
C THR A 423 -11.13 -11.77 9.24
N ALA A 424 -10.59 -12.99 9.21
CA ALA A 424 -11.37 -14.24 9.16
C ALA A 424 -12.20 -14.54 10.43
N THR A 425 -11.89 -13.89 11.55
CA THR A 425 -12.61 -14.10 12.82
C THR A 425 -13.90 -13.29 12.95
N HIS A 426 -14.22 -12.42 11.98
CA HIS A 426 -15.29 -11.41 12.07
C HIS A 426 -16.20 -11.31 10.82
N ALA A 427 -16.33 -12.40 10.06
CA ALA A 427 -17.18 -12.52 8.87
C ALA A 427 -18.60 -13.06 9.18
#